data_AF-K6X854-F1
#
_entry.id   AF-K6X854-F1
#
_cell.length_a   1.000
_cell.length_b   1.000
_cell.length_c   1.000
_cell.angle_alpha   90.00
_cell.angle_beta   90.00
_cell.angle_gamma   90.00
#
_symmetry.space_group_name_H-M   'P 1'
#
loop_
_entity.id
_entity.type
_entity.pdbx_description
1 polymer ?
#
loop_
_entity_poly.entity_id
_entity_poly.type
_entity_poly.pdbx_seq_one_letter_code
_entity_poly.pdbx_strand_id
1 'polypeptide(L)'
;MASGPVDTRTSTTTEEPEYLDEVTIHRFEYPTPGDADSEQNWAELYLPAGEQRVDSIPLVVLIHGGAWQSALGADIFEPLARDLAERGMAVYNVEYRRVGSGGGWPTTFRDVASALDHVSVVDKQFPQITTDDELVVGHSAGAQLAVWGGTRHKLDDNEVGARPVFRPTRVVSLAGPLDMVYAATHGDDRIVTALGGTPRQVPERYTMVDPIQNIDPTTPVVAVHNTGDRMVSSVNSTRYVDAVVKQGGEATAVLLPGGNHGSVVTSTAPEYPRVLDIITGASSADLDDVDEVTG
;
A
#
# COMPACT_ATOMS: atom_id res chain seq x y z
N MET A 1 29.05 -28.77 58.12
CA MET A 1 29.03 -27.69 57.11
C MET A 1 28.42 -28.27 55.85
N ALA A 2 27.26 -27.75 55.46
CA ALA A 2 26.48 -28.22 54.32
C ALA A 2 26.79 -27.36 53.10
N SER A 3 26.90 -27.98 51.92
CA SER A 3 26.84 -27.31 50.63
C SER A 3 26.10 -28.22 49.66
N GLY A 4 24.81 -27.95 49.48
CA GLY A 4 24.00 -28.56 48.41
C GLY A 4 24.27 -27.85 47.08
N PRO A 5 23.97 -28.50 45.94
CA PRO A 5 24.14 -27.89 44.63
C PRO A 5 23.04 -26.85 44.38
N VAL A 6 23.44 -25.70 43.86
CA VAL A 6 22.54 -24.65 43.38
C VAL A 6 22.04 -25.06 42.01
N ASP A 7 20.76 -25.42 41.92
CA ASP A 7 20.04 -25.66 40.67
C ASP A 7 19.62 -24.30 40.09
N THR A 8 20.38 -23.80 39.11
CA THR A 8 20.01 -22.61 38.34
C THR A 8 19.04 -23.02 37.23
N ARG A 9 17.77 -23.22 37.57
CA ARG A 9 16.69 -23.14 36.58
C ARG A 9 16.55 -21.70 36.14
N THR A 10 17.05 -21.40 34.94
CA THR A 10 16.59 -20.25 34.15
C THR A 10 15.09 -20.41 33.93
N SER A 11 14.30 -19.68 34.71
CA SER A 11 12.89 -19.44 34.46
C SER A 11 12.78 -18.61 33.19
N THR A 12 12.61 -19.26 32.04
CA THR A 12 11.98 -18.62 30.89
C THR A 12 10.50 -18.51 31.22
N THR A 13 10.13 -17.43 31.92
CA THR A 13 8.73 -17.02 32.00
C THR A 13 8.33 -16.69 30.57
N THR A 14 7.57 -17.58 29.93
CA THR A 14 6.80 -17.23 28.74
C THR A 14 5.81 -16.17 29.21
N GLU A 15 6.10 -14.89 28.96
CA GLU A 15 5.11 -13.84 29.16
C GLU A 15 3.90 -14.19 28.28
N GLU A 16 2.72 -14.25 28.89
CA GLU A 16 1.49 -14.41 28.12
C GLU A 16 1.38 -13.22 27.16
N PRO A 17 1.01 -13.45 25.88
CA PRO A 17 0.90 -12.37 24.91
C PRO A 17 -0.12 -11.33 25.39
N GLU A 18 0.15 -10.06 25.12
CA GLU A 18 -0.82 -8.99 25.35
C GLU A 18 -2.13 -9.30 24.61
N TYR A 19 -3.27 -8.87 25.16
CA TYR A 19 -4.58 -9.05 24.56
C TYR A 19 -5.28 -7.69 24.43
N LEU A 20 -5.77 -7.38 23.23
CA LEU A 20 -6.55 -6.17 22.96
C LEU A 20 -8.04 -6.51 22.86
N ASP A 21 -8.88 -5.80 23.62
CA ASP A 21 -10.34 -6.02 23.61
C ASP A 21 -11.02 -5.48 22.34
N GLU A 22 -10.41 -4.48 21.71
CA GLU A 22 -10.91 -3.80 20.53
C GLU A 22 -9.76 -3.36 19.61
N VAL A 23 -10.10 -2.90 18.40
CA VAL A 23 -9.11 -2.31 17.49
C VAL A 23 -8.53 -1.04 18.12
N THR A 24 -7.21 -0.99 18.26
CA THR A 24 -6.51 0.19 18.79
C THR A 24 -5.85 0.96 17.66
N ILE A 25 -5.67 2.27 17.84
CA ILE A 25 -5.14 3.18 16.82
C ILE A 25 -3.95 3.95 17.38
N HIS A 26 -2.80 3.87 16.69
CA HIS A 26 -1.57 4.56 17.04
C HIS A 26 -1.14 5.46 15.88
N ARG A 27 -0.95 6.76 16.13
CA ARG A 27 -0.43 7.69 15.11
C ARG A 27 1.08 7.81 15.18
N PHE A 28 1.73 7.70 14.03
CA PHE A 28 3.17 7.92 13.83
C PHE A 28 3.37 9.11 12.92
N GLU A 29 4.35 9.96 13.24
CA GLU A 29 4.91 10.90 12.29
C GLU A 29 6.13 10.24 11.64
N TYR A 30 6.19 10.22 10.31
CA TYR A 30 7.34 9.68 9.59
C TYR A 30 8.23 10.83 9.06
N PRO A 31 9.57 10.67 9.10
CA PRO A 31 10.46 11.69 8.59
C PRO A 31 10.39 11.76 7.06
N THR A 32 10.62 12.93 6.47
CA THR A 32 10.78 13.07 5.01
C THR A 32 12.06 13.84 4.69
N PRO A 33 12.68 13.62 3.52
CA PRO A 33 13.81 14.45 3.09
C PRO A 33 13.40 15.92 2.91
N GLY A 34 13.98 16.81 3.72
CA GLY A 34 13.67 18.24 3.73
C GLY A 34 12.81 18.63 4.93
N ASP A 35 11.85 19.54 4.73
CA ASP A 35 10.93 19.97 5.79
C ASP A 35 9.75 18.99 5.84
N ALA A 36 9.65 18.20 6.90
CA ALA A 36 8.46 17.42 7.20
C ALA A 36 7.31 18.33 7.64
N ASP A 37 6.08 17.95 7.29
CA ASP A 37 4.85 18.61 7.71
C ASP A 37 4.07 17.63 8.60
N SER A 38 4.09 17.82 9.92
CA SER A 38 3.41 16.93 10.87
C SER A 38 1.89 16.84 10.67
N GLU A 39 1.27 17.77 9.92
CA GLU A 39 -0.15 17.69 9.58
C GLU A 39 -0.43 16.71 8.43
N GLN A 40 0.59 16.35 7.65
CA GLN A 40 0.44 15.52 6.44
C GLN A 40 1.45 14.37 6.34
N ASN A 41 2.51 14.34 7.15
CA ASN A 41 3.53 13.29 7.19
C ASN A 41 3.33 12.39 8.41
N TRP A 42 2.17 11.75 8.43
CA TRP A 42 1.80 10.80 9.47
C TRP A 42 1.13 9.57 8.88
N ALA A 43 1.03 8.53 9.69
CA ALA A 43 0.25 7.35 9.40
C ALA A 43 -0.41 6.84 10.68
N GLU A 44 -1.54 6.18 10.54
CA GLU A 44 -2.25 5.53 11.64
C GLU A 44 -2.13 4.02 11.51
N LEU A 45 -1.62 3.40 12.56
CA LEU A 45 -1.60 1.95 12.73
C LEU A 45 -2.85 1.52 13.47
N TYR A 46 -3.68 0.72 12.81
CA TYR A 46 -4.81 0.02 13.39
C TYR A 46 -4.32 -1.38 13.76
N LEU A 47 -4.33 -1.70 15.06
CA LEU A 47 -4.02 -3.06 15.53
C LEU A 47 -5.31 -3.83 15.77
N PRO A 48 -5.38 -5.10 15.33
CA PRO A 48 -6.57 -5.91 15.51
C PRO A 48 -6.77 -6.27 16.99
N ALA A 49 -8.03 -6.44 17.38
CA ALA A 49 -8.37 -7.05 18.67
C ALA A 49 -7.86 -8.51 18.73
N GLY A 50 -7.68 -9.02 19.95
CA GLY A 50 -7.22 -10.39 20.19
C GLY A 50 -5.79 -10.47 20.71
N GLU A 51 -5.22 -11.68 20.68
CA GLU A 51 -3.86 -11.98 21.16
C GLU A 51 -2.79 -11.34 20.26
N GLN A 52 -1.94 -10.52 20.86
CA GLN A 52 -0.82 -9.82 20.23
C GLN A 52 0.46 -10.67 20.33
N ARG A 53 0.43 -11.88 19.74
CA ARG A 53 1.63 -12.73 19.71
C ARG A 53 2.66 -12.13 18.77
N VAL A 54 3.92 -12.17 19.18
CA VAL A 54 5.07 -11.76 18.36
C VAL A 54 5.00 -12.44 16.99
N ASP A 55 5.21 -11.65 15.93
CA ASP A 55 5.33 -12.10 14.54
C ASP A 55 4.15 -12.99 14.09
N SER A 56 2.92 -12.49 14.31
CA SER A 56 1.71 -13.29 14.03
C SER A 56 0.58 -12.52 13.35
N ILE A 57 0.66 -11.19 13.31
CA ILE A 57 -0.38 -10.33 12.74
C ILE A 57 0.13 -9.77 11.41
N PRO A 58 -0.48 -10.13 10.25
CA PRO A 58 -0.03 -9.64 8.96
C PRO A 58 -0.26 -8.12 8.83
N LEU A 59 0.69 -7.45 8.18
CA LEU A 59 0.61 -6.01 7.90
C LEU A 59 0.00 -5.72 6.53
N VAL A 60 -0.93 -4.77 6.50
CA VAL A 60 -1.43 -4.13 5.28
C VAL A 60 -1.13 -2.63 5.33
N VAL A 61 -0.37 -2.12 4.36
CA VAL A 61 -0.21 -0.66 4.20
C VAL A 61 -1.28 -0.13 3.26
N LEU A 62 -2.02 0.91 3.67
CA LEU A 62 -3.00 1.56 2.81
C LEU A 62 -2.50 2.92 2.31
N ILE A 63 -2.69 3.16 1.01
CA ILE A 63 -2.40 4.44 0.36
C ILE A 63 -3.67 4.97 -0.30
N HIS A 64 -4.20 6.07 0.23
CA HIS A 64 -5.46 6.64 -0.24
C HIS A 64 -5.34 7.31 -1.63
N GLY A 65 -6.48 7.41 -2.30
CA GLY A 65 -6.66 8.10 -3.58
C GLY A 65 -6.90 9.61 -3.43
N GLY A 66 -7.67 10.20 -4.35
CA GLY A 66 -7.91 11.65 -4.39
C GLY A 66 -7.11 12.37 -5.48
N ALA A 67 -6.65 11.63 -6.49
CA ALA A 67 -5.98 12.14 -7.67
C ALA A 67 -4.79 13.07 -7.37
N TRP A 68 -4.02 12.71 -6.34
CA TRP A 68 -2.88 13.47 -5.83
C TRP A 68 -3.22 14.90 -5.39
N GLN A 69 -4.50 15.24 -5.19
CA GLN A 69 -4.96 16.59 -4.82
C GLN A 69 -5.44 16.63 -3.37
N SER A 70 -5.19 17.75 -2.69
CA SER A 70 -5.40 17.93 -1.24
C SER A 70 -6.85 17.91 -0.76
N ALA A 71 -7.83 17.62 -1.62
CA ALA A 71 -9.25 17.63 -1.27
C ALA A 71 -9.67 16.41 -0.43
N LEU A 72 -8.96 15.29 -0.56
CA LEU A 72 -9.16 14.07 0.22
C LEU A 72 -7.85 13.69 0.92
N GLY A 73 -7.95 13.11 2.12
CA GLY A 73 -6.83 12.59 2.90
C GLY A 73 -7.01 11.12 3.26
N ALA A 74 -6.21 10.65 4.20
CA ALA A 74 -6.25 9.26 4.69
C ALA A 74 -7.56 8.92 5.43
N ASP A 75 -8.33 9.93 5.84
CA ASP A 75 -9.63 9.80 6.51
C ASP A 75 -10.65 9.00 5.67
N ILE A 76 -10.58 9.12 4.35
CA ILE A 76 -11.49 8.38 3.44
C ILE A 76 -11.29 6.85 3.52
N PHE A 77 -10.15 6.41 4.06
CA PHE A 77 -9.78 5.01 4.22
C PHE A 77 -10.00 4.49 5.64
N GLU A 78 -10.43 5.32 6.60
CA GLU A 78 -10.74 4.85 7.96
C GLU A 78 -11.71 3.66 8.00
N PRO A 79 -12.82 3.62 7.21
CA PRO A 79 -13.71 2.45 7.21
C PRO A 79 -13.00 1.18 6.71
N LEU A 80 -12.22 1.29 5.63
CA LEU A 80 -11.45 0.17 5.08
C LEU A 80 -10.40 -0.33 6.08
N ALA A 81 -9.70 0.59 6.75
CA ALA A 81 -8.71 0.23 7.75
C ALA A 81 -9.33 -0.52 8.93
N ARG A 82 -10.51 -0.09 9.41
CA ARG A 82 -11.25 -0.78 10.47
C ARG A 82 -11.73 -2.16 10.02
N ASP A 83 -12.34 -2.26 8.84
CA ASP A 83 -12.85 -3.54 8.34
C ASP A 83 -11.73 -4.57 8.13
N LEU A 84 -10.53 -4.14 7.72
CA LEU A 84 -9.36 -5.01 7.63
C LEU A 84 -8.80 -5.36 9.02
N ALA A 85 -8.75 -4.41 9.97
CA ALA A 85 -8.35 -4.71 11.34
C ALA A 85 -9.30 -5.69 12.05
N GLU A 86 -10.60 -5.58 11.81
CA GLU A 86 -11.61 -6.54 12.29
C GLU A 86 -11.44 -7.94 11.68
N ARG A 87 -10.75 -8.04 10.54
CA ARG A 87 -10.35 -9.29 9.90
C ARG A 87 -8.97 -9.81 10.36
N GLY A 88 -8.37 -9.20 11.38
CA GLY A 88 -7.16 -9.70 12.03
C GLY A 88 -5.84 -9.19 11.44
N MET A 89 -5.88 -8.17 10.59
CA MET A 89 -4.68 -7.54 10.02
C MET A 89 -4.27 -6.31 10.85
N ALA A 90 -2.98 -6.04 10.96
CA ALA A 90 -2.49 -4.71 11.30
C ALA A 90 -2.57 -3.82 10.05
N VAL A 91 -3.09 -2.60 10.18
CA VAL A 91 -3.27 -1.69 9.04
C VAL A 91 -2.52 -0.39 9.24
N TYR A 92 -1.57 -0.09 8.37
CA TYR A 92 -0.82 1.16 8.36
C TYR A 92 -1.38 2.11 7.30
N ASN A 93 -2.30 3.01 7.70
CA ASN A 93 -3.00 3.94 6.83
C ASN A 93 -2.20 5.25 6.68
N VAL A 94 -1.68 5.52 5.49
CA VAL A 94 -0.69 6.58 5.24
C VAL A 94 -1.35 7.87 4.75
N GLU A 95 -1.05 8.98 5.43
CA GLU A 95 -1.26 10.35 4.95
C GLU A 95 0.03 10.89 4.29
N TYR A 96 -0.07 11.76 3.29
CA TYR A 96 1.09 12.30 2.54
C TYR A 96 0.80 13.67 1.92
N ARG A 97 1.81 14.49 1.59
CA ARG A 97 1.52 15.81 0.97
C ARG A 97 1.02 15.65 -0.46
N ARG A 98 0.05 16.50 -0.85
CA ARG A 98 -0.62 16.48 -2.16
C ARG A 98 -0.55 17.82 -2.88
N VAL A 99 -0.84 17.81 -4.18
CA VAL A 99 -1.01 19.02 -4.97
C VAL A 99 -2.08 19.91 -4.31
N GLY A 100 -1.74 21.19 -4.10
CA GLY A 100 -2.57 22.14 -3.36
C GLY A 100 -2.17 22.32 -1.89
N SER A 101 -1.35 21.41 -1.34
CA SER A 101 -0.88 21.44 0.06
C SER A 101 0.62 21.12 0.20
N GLY A 102 1.43 21.52 -0.79
CA GLY A 102 2.90 21.35 -0.78
C GLY A 102 3.41 20.04 -1.40
N GLY A 103 2.51 19.18 -1.89
CA GLY A 103 2.84 17.96 -2.64
C GLY A 103 2.97 18.14 -4.15
N GLY A 104 2.74 17.06 -4.90
CA GLY A 104 3.08 16.93 -6.31
C GLY A 104 4.53 16.48 -6.49
N TRP A 105 5.05 16.58 -7.71
CA TRP A 105 6.41 16.17 -8.01
C TRP A 105 7.45 17.11 -7.37
N PRO A 106 8.49 16.57 -6.70
CA PRO A 106 8.70 15.17 -6.30
C PRO A 106 8.19 14.86 -4.88
N THR A 107 7.65 15.84 -4.16
CA THR A 107 7.31 15.76 -2.74
C THR A 107 6.36 14.62 -2.40
N THR A 108 5.25 14.43 -3.13
CA THR A 108 4.30 13.32 -2.86
C THR A 108 4.98 11.95 -2.91
N PHE A 109 5.86 11.75 -3.90
CA PHE A 109 6.59 10.49 -4.05
C PHE A 109 7.62 10.29 -2.94
N ARG A 110 8.30 11.36 -2.50
CA ARG A 110 9.22 11.31 -1.34
C ARG A 110 8.49 10.97 -0.05
N ASP A 111 7.31 11.54 0.16
CA ASP A 111 6.51 11.31 1.36
C ASP A 111 6.08 9.85 1.43
N VAL A 112 5.50 9.32 0.35
CA VAL A 112 5.06 7.92 0.28
C VAL A 112 6.24 6.96 0.42
N ALA A 113 7.36 7.23 -0.26
CA ALA A 113 8.59 6.45 -0.10
C ALA A 113 9.03 6.41 1.38
N SER A 114 9.02 7.56 2.05
CA SER A 114 9.45 7.66 3.45
C SER A 114 8.46 6.98 4.41
N ALA A 115 7.15 7.07 4.14
CA ALA A 115 6.12 6.39 4.91
C ALA A 115 6.27 4.87 4.82
N LEU A 116 6.48 4.34 3.61
CA LEU A 116 6.77 2.92 3.40
C LEU A 116 8.04 2.49 4.15
N ASP A 117 9.13 3.25 4.03
CA ASP A 117 10.39 2.94 4.71
C ASP A 117 10.27 3.02 6.25
N HIS A 118 9.32 3.82 6.76
CA HIS A 118 9.04 3.95 8.19
C HIS A 118 8.36 2.72 8.79
N VAL A 119 7.81 1.81 7.99
CA VAL A 119 7.28 0.52 8.47
C VAL A 119 8.34 -0.24 9.28
N SER A 120 9.61 -0.17 8.89
CA SER A 120 10.72 -0.79 9.64
C SER A 120 10.92 -0.26 11.06
N VAL A 121 10.40 0.94 11.37
CA VAL A 121 10.40 1.53 12.72
C VAL A 121 9.14 1.12 13.48
N VAL A 122 8.01 1.04 12.79
CA VAL A 122 6.73 0.56 13.33
C VAL A 122 6.85 -0.89 13.78
N ASP A 123 7.38 -1.76 12.92
CA ASP A 123 7.63 -3.19 13.19
C ASP A 123 8.46 -3.41 14.47
N LYS A 124 9.50 -2.60 14.68
CA LYS A 124 10.33 -2.63 15.91
C LYS A 124 9.59 -2.21 17.18
N GLN A 125 8.57 -1.38 17.06
CA GLN A 125 7.75 -0.93 18.20
C GLN A 125 6.57 -1.87 18.47
N PHE A 126 6.11 -2.60 17.45
CA PHE A 126 4.97 -3.50 17.49
C PHE A 126 5.39 -4.89 17.01
N PRO A 127 6.15 -5.64 17.83
CA PRO A 127 6.74 -6.92 17.44
C PRO A 127 5.71 -8.01 17.13
N GLN A 128 4.42 -7.79 17.41
CA GLN A 128 3.34 -8.67 17.00
C GLN A 128 3.06 -8.67 15.48
N ILE A 129 3.48 -7.60 14.80
CA ILE A 129 3.32 -7.45 13.35
C ILE A 129 4.34 -8.35 12.66
N THR A 130 3.93 -9.05 11.62
CA THR A 130 4.84 -9.73 10.70
C THR A 130 5.07 -8.86 9.46
N THR A 131 6.33 -8.75 9.05
CA THR A 131 6.79 -8.00 7.88
C THR A 131 7.50 -8.91 6.87
N ASP A 132 7.16 -10.20 6.83
CA ASP A 132 7.72 -11.16 5.86
C ASP A 132 6.99 -11.14 4.50
N ASP A 133 5.70 -10.76 4.51
CA ASP A 133 4.79 -10.80 3.36
C ASP A 133 4.03 -9.47 3.21
N GLU A 134 4.78 -8.40 2.96
CA GLU A 134 4.24 -7.05 3.09
C GLU A 134 3.33 -6.65 1.93
N LEU A 135 2.03 -6.62 2.23
CA LEU A 135 0.98 -6.20 1.32
C LEU A 135 0.80 -4.68 1.36
N VAL A 136 0.87 -4.04 0.20
CA VAL A 136 0.44 -2.66 0.02
C VAL A 136 -0.83 -2.61 -0.82
N VAL A 137 -1.83 -1.87 -0.35
CA VAL A 137 -3.09 -1.63 -1.04
C VAL A 137 -3.22 -0.15 -1.31
N GLY A 138 -3.66 0.20 -2.51
CA GLY A 138 -3.97 1.59 -2.82
C GLY A 138 -5.20 1.74 -3.68
N HIS A 139 -5.80 2.92 -3.64
CA HIS A 139 -6.91 3.30 -4.52
C HIS A 139 -6.52 4.43 -5.46
N SER A 140 -6.87 4.33 -6.74
CA SER A 140 -6.69 5.42 -7.71
C SER A 140 -5.24 5.90 -7.75
N ALA A 141 -4.97 7.18 -7.47
CA ALA A 141 -3.62 7.72 -7.25
C ALA A 141 -2.78 6.89 -6.26
N GLY A 142 -3.38 6.47 -5.15
CA GLY A 142 -2.74 5.62 -4.16
C GLY A 142 -2.43 4.21 -4.69
N ALA A 143 -3.23 3.67 -5.61
CA ALA A 143 -2.95 2.39 -6.25
C ALA A 143 -1.71 2.48 -7.16
N GLN A 144 -1.57 3.58 -7.90
CA GLN A 144 -0.35 3.85 -8.66
C GLN A 144 0.87 3.96 -7.72
N LEU A 145 0.74 4.69 -6.62
CA LEU A 145 1.80 4.84 -5.62
C LEU A 145 2.18 3.51 -4.95
N ALA A 146 1.19 2.63 -4.68
CA ALA A 146 1.40 1.30 -4.12
C ALA A 146 2.21 0.40 -5.07
N VAL A 147 1.80 0.33 -6.35
CA VAL A 147 2.52 -0.49 -7.33
C VAL A 147 3.91 0.08 -7.60
N TRP A 148 4.05 1.41 -7.73
CA TRP A 148 5.37 2.06 -7.82
C TRP A 148 6.24 1.74 -6.59
N GLY A 149 5.67 1.71 -5.38
CA GLY A 149 6.33 1.34 -4.13
C GLY A 149 7.06 -0.01 -4.20
N GLY A 150 6.46 -1.01 -4.87
CA GLY A 150 7.07 -2.33 -5.10
C GLY A 150 8.30 -2.28 -6.01
N THR A 151 8.36 -1.31 -6.94
CA THR A 151 9.41 -1.21 -7.96
C THR A 151 10.63 -0.40 -7.51
N ARG A 152 10.55 0.31 -6.37
CA ARG A 152 11.58 1.29 -5.92
C ARG A 152 12.98 0.72 -5.79
N HIS A 153 13.11 -0.59 -5.55
CA HIS A 153 14.41 -1.24 -5.36
C HIS A 153 15.18 -1.44 -6.67
N LYS A 154 14.55 -1.20 -7.83
CA LYS A 154 15.15 -1.27 -9.17
C LYS A 154 15.50 0.11 -9.75
N LEU A 155 15.09 1.17 -9.05
CA LEU A 155 15.38 2.55 -9.45
C LEU A 155 16.87 2.86 -9.28
N ASP A 156 17.38 3.74 -10.12
CA ASP A 156 18.74 4.27 -10.02
C ASP A 156 18.88 5.13 -8.75
N ASP A 157 20.09 5.17 -8.16
CA ASP A 157 20.37 5.82 -6.87
C ASP A 157 19.96 7.31 -6.78
N ASN A 158 19.84 7.99 -7.92
CA ASN A 158 19.46 9.40 -8.03
C ASN A 158 17.96 9.63 -8.27
N GLU A 159 17.17 8.57 -8.47
CA GLU A 159 15.74 8.65 -8.70
C GLU A 159 14.95 8.83 -7.40
N VAL A 160 13.76 9.40 -7.51
CA VAL A 160 12.91 9.64 -6.34
C VAL A 160 12.51 8.31 -5.71
N GLY A 161 12.68 8.19 -4.38
CA GLY A 161 12.25 7.00 -3.63
C GLY A 161 13.16 5.77 -3.77
N ALA A 162 14.29 5.87 -4.48
CA ALA A 162 15.27 4.78 -4.62
C ALA A 162 15.91 4.37 -3.28
N ARG A 163 16.52 3.16 -3.27
CA ARG A 163 17.11 2.51 -2.08
C ARG A 163 16.11 2.31 -0.93
N PRO A 164 15.00 1.62 -1.18
CA PRO A 164 14.00 1.33 -0.16
C PRO A 164 14.58 0.50 1.00
N VAL A 165 14.16 0.84 2.21
CA VAL A 165 14.32 0.01 3.42
C VAL A 165 13.21 -1.04 3.48
N PHE A 166 11.99 -0.65 3.10
CA PHE A 166 10.82 -1.52 3.06
C PHE A 166 10.43 -1.84 1.61
N ARG A 167 10.14 -3.12 1.33
CA ARG A 167 9.84 -3.61 -0.01
C ARG A 167 8.50 -4.36 0.00
N PRO A 168 7.46 -3.80 -0.64
CA PRO A 168 6.24 -4.55 -0.87
C PRO A 168 6.56 -5.87 -1.60
N THR A 169 6.12 -7.00 -1.05
CA THR A 169 6.23 -8.31 -1.72
C THR A 169 5.06 -8.57 -2.64
N ARG A 170 3.91 -7.93 -2.37
CA ARG A 170 2.66 -8.07 -3.11
C ARG A 170 1.84 -6.78 -3.07
N VAL A 171 1.03 -6.53 -4.10
CA VAL A 171 0.23 -5.30 -4.20
C VAL A 171 -1.20 -5.57 -4.65
N VAL A 172 -2.18 -4.95 -3.98
CA VAL A 172 -3.56 -4.87 -4.48
C VAL A 172 -3.82 -3.44 -4.96
N SER A 173 -4.04 -3.28 -6.26
CA SER A 173 -4.35 -2.00 -6.89
C SER A 173 -5.87 -1.87 -7.12
N LEU A 174 -6.53 -0.97 -6.40
CA LEU A 174 -7.95 -0.66 -6.58
C LEU A 174 -8.12 0.53 -7.54
N ALA A 175 -8.58 0.28 -8.76
CA ALA A 175 -8.85 1.31 -9.79
C ALA A 175 -7.66 2.25 -10.12
N GLY A 176 -6.44 1.71 -10.13
CA GLY A 176 -5.21 2.48 -10.35
C GLY A 176 -4.92 2.86 -11.81
N PRO A 177 -4.39 4.07 -12.08
CA PRO A 177 -3.79 4.43 -13.37
C PRO A 177 -2.37 3.86 -13.47
N LEU A 178 -2.28 2.56 -13.77
CA LEU A 178 -1.01 1.81 -13.82
C LEU A 178 -0.23 1.98 -15.13
N ASP A 179 -0.81 2.66 -16.12
CA ASP A 179 -0.13 3.21 -17.31
C ASP A 179 -0.38 4.72 -17.34
N MET A 180 0.48 5.47 -16.65
CA MET A 180 0.31 6.91 -16.43
C MET A 180 0.41 7.69 -17.74
N VAL A 181 1.25 7.26 -18.68
CA VAL A 181 1.35 7.89 -20.02
C VAL A 181 0.05 7.70 -20.80
N TYR A 182 -0.53 6.49 -20.79
CA TYR A 182 -1.83 6.25 -21.40
C TYR A 182 -2.90 7.12 -20.75
N ALA A 183 -3.03 7.10 -19.42
CA ALA A 183 -4.03 7.88 -18.71
C ALA A 183 -3.91 9.40 -18.99
N ALA A 184 -2.71 9.97 -18.92
CA ALA A 184 -2.48 11.38 -19.20
C ALA A 184 -2.80 11.76 -20.66
N THR A 185 -2.50 10.89 -21.63
CA THR A 185 -2.81 11.14 -23.05
C THR A 185 -4.28 10.90 -23.40
N HIS A 186 -5.05 10.28 -22.50
CA HIS A 186 -6.48 10.02 -22.64
C HIS A 186 -7.34 10.90 -21.71
N GLY A 187 -6.80 12.05 -21.28
CA GLY A 187 -7.56 13.13 -20.64
C GLY A 187 -7.46 13.21 -19.12
N ASP A 188 -6.56 12.46 -18.49
CA ASP A 188 -6.29 12.64 -17.05
C ASP A 188 -5.27 13.76 -16.79
N ASP A 189 -5.73 15.01 -16.79
CA ASP A 189 -4.91 16.19 -16.50
C ASP A 189 -4.38 16.22 -15.04
N ARG A 190 -4.91 15.36 -14.15
CA ARG A 190 -4.47 15.31 -12.75
C ARG A 190 -3.09 14.67 -12.63
N ILE A 191 -2.79 13.67 -13.46
CA ILE A 191 -1.44 13.10 -13.61
C ILE A 191 -0.47 14.17 -14.10
N VAL A 192 -0.86 14.93 -15.12
CA VAL A 192 -0.06 16.03 -15.69
C VAL A 192 0.27 17.06 -14.62
N THR A 193 -0.72 17.42 -13.80
CA THR A 193 -0.54 18.37 -12.69
C THR A 193 0.37 17.79 -11.60
N ALA A 194 0.15 16.55 -11.18
CA ALA A 194 0.94 15.87 -10.16
C ALA A 194 2.42 15.75 -10.57
N LEU A 195 2.69 15.42 -11.83
CA LEU A 195 4.06 15.30 -12.36
C LEU A 195 4.65 16.62 -12.84
N GLY A 196 3.89 17.72 -12.82
CA GLY A 196 4.33 19.04 -13.27
C GLY A 196 4.62 19.13 -14.77
N GLY A 197 3.97 18.32 -15.59
CA GLY A 197 4.12 18.30 -17.04
C GLY A 197 3.51 17.07 -17.72
N THR A 198 3.26 17.19 -19.03
CA THR A 198 2.80 16.06 -19.87
C THR A 198 3.93 15.04 -20.08
N PRO A 199 3.63 13.80 -20.53
CA PRO A 199 4.65 12.81 -20.87
C PRO A 199 5.73 13.32 -21.85
N ARG A 200 5.37 14.26 -22.73
CA ARG A 200 6.33 14.88 -23.67
C ARG A 200 7.20 15.95 -23.03
N GLN A 201 6.72 16.62 -21.99
CA GLN A 201 7.43 17.73 -21.34
C GLN A 201 8.39 17.23 -20.26
N VAL A 202 8.00 16.18 -19.52
CA VAL A 202 8.78 15.64 -18.40
C VAL A 202 8.90 14.10 -18.48
N PRO A 203 9.36 13.53 -19.61
CA PRO A 203 9.36 12.08 -19.84
C PRO A 203 10.09 11.30 -18.74
N GLU A 204 11.22 11.82 -18.25
CA GLU A 204 12.01 11.22 -17.18
C GLU A 204 11.20 11.01 -15.89
N ARG A 205 10.27 11.92 -15.56
CA ARG A 205 9.42 11.77 -14.36
C ARG A 205 8.43 10.63 -14.51
N TYR A 206 7.85 10.46 -15.70
CA TYR A 206 6.96 9.33 -15.97
C TYR A 206 7.75 8.02 -15.92
N THR A 207 8.93 7.97 -16.54
CA THR A 207 9.78 6.79 -16.47
C THR A 207 10.14 6.41 -15.02
N MET A 208 10.32 7.36 -14.10
CA MET A 208 10.63 7.06 -12.69
C MET A 208 9.47 6.48 -11.88
N VAL A 209 8.21 6.81 -12.20
CA VAL A 209 7.07 6.50 -11.31
C VAL A 209 5.89 5.78 -11.97
N ASP A 210 5.90 5.63 -13.29
CA ASP A 210 4.84 4.94 -14.03
C ASP A 210 5.00 3.41 -13.89
N PRO A 211 4.07 2.70 -13.23
CA PRO A 211 4.23 1.28 -12.95
C PRO A 211 4.51 0.42 -14.19
N ILE A 212 3.83 0.69 -15.32
CA ILE A 212 4.03 -0.10 -16.54
C ILE A 212 5.43 0.06 -17.15
N GLN A 213 6.16 1.13 -16.79
CA GLN A 213 7.53 1.39 -17.26
C GLN A 213 8.59 0.77 -16.33
N ASN A 214 8.23 0.46 -15.08
CA ASN A 214 9.15 -0.04 -14.04
C ASN A 214 8.76 -1.43 -13.51
N ILE A 215 8.14 -2.26 -14.35
CA ILE A 215 7.63 -3.57 -13.94
C ILE A 215 8.71 -4.38 -13.20
N ASP A 216 8.30 -4.92 -12.05
CA ASP A 216 9.03 -5.98 -11.40
C ASP A 216 8.25 -7.29 -11.46
N PRO A 217 8.70 -8.28 -12.27
CA PRO A 217 7.95 -9.52 -12.44
C PRO A 217 7.91 -10.38 -11.16
N THR A 218 8.72 -10.08 -10.14
CA THR A 218 8.76 -10.81 -8.87
C THR A 218 7.83 -10.26 -7.80
N THR A 219 7.08 -9.18 -8.06
CA THR A 219 6.08 -8.63 -7.14
C THR A 219 4.68 -8.89 -7.73
N PRO A 220 3.92 -9.87 -7.21
CA PRO A 220 2.56 -10.12 -7.67
C PRO A 220 1.64 -8.91 -7.50
N VAL A 221 0.80 -8.64 -8.51
CA VAL A 221 -0.17 -7.54 -8.48
C VAL A 221 -1.60 -8.01 -8.79
N VAL A 222 -2.52 -7.78 -7.87
CA VAL A 222 -3.97 -7.94 -8.12
C VAL A 222 -4.56 -6.56 -8.45
N ALA A 223 -4.93 -6.34 -9.71
CA ALA A 223 -5.53 -5.11 -10.17
C ALA A 223 -7.06 -5.24 -10.22
N VAL A 224 -7.75 -4.74 -9.18
CA VAL A 224 -9.21 -4.74 -9.09
C VAL A 224 -9.77 -3.47 -9.72
N HIS A 225 -10.73 -3.61 -10.63
CA HIS A 225 -11.28 -2.46 -11.35
C HIS A 225 -12.76 -2.63 -11.71
N ASN A 226 -13.57 -1.62 -11.43
CA ASN A 226 -14.95 -1.54 -11.86
C ASN A 226 -15.05 -1.27 -13.37
N THR A 227 -15.87 -2.03 -14.11
CA THR A 227 -16.04 -1.81 -15.56
C THR A 227 -16.85 -0.54 -15.88
N GLY A 228 -17.60 -0.01 -14.91
CA GLY A 228 -18.32 1.25 -14.99
C GLY A 228 -17.51 2.49 -14.59
N ASP A 229 -16.22 2.33 -14.28
CA ASP A 229 -15.32 3.44 -13.96
C ASP A 229 -15.14 4.39 -15.17
N ARG A 230 -15.42 5.67 -14.94
CA ARG A 230 -15.29 6.75 -15.93
C ARG A 230 -14.22 7.77 -15.57
N MET A 231 -13.58 7.63 -14.41
CA MET A 231 -12.47 8.49 -14.01
C MET A 231 -11.13 7.88 -14.41
N VAL A 232 -10.95 6.59 -14.12
CA VAL A 232 -9.81 5.81 -14.61
C VAL A 232 -10.39 4.65 -15.42
N SER A 233 -10.01 4.54 -16.70
CA SER A 233 -10.50 3.41 -17.50
C SER A 233 -9.90 2.10 -16.97
N SER A 234 -10.72 1.05 -16.84
CA SER A 234 -10.27 -0.30 -16.49
C SER A 234 -9.23 -0.88 -17.46
N VAL A 235 -9.13 -0.30 -18.67
CA VAL A 235 -8.06 -0.55 -19.62
C VAL A 235 -6.67 -0.29 -19.03
N ASN A 236 -6.52 0.63 -18.06
CA ASN A 236 -5.24 0.81 -17.35
C ASN A 236 -4.80 -0.47 -16.64
N SER A 237 -5.71 -1.11 -15.89
CA SER A 237 -5.42 -2.35 -15.17
C SER A 237 -5.09 -3.49 -16.11
N THR A 238 -5.87 -3.68 -17.18
CA THR A 238 -5.62 -4.78 -18.12
C THR A 238 -4.31 -4.56 -18.90
N ARG A 239 -3.98 -3.32 -19.30
CA ARG A 239 -2.71 -3.00 -19.97
C ARG A 239 -1.51 -3.32 -19.10
N TYR A 240 -1.56 -2.96 -17.82
CA TYR A 240 -0.50 -3.27 -16.87
C TYR A 240 -0.34 -4.78 -16.69
N VAL A 241 -1.45 -5.48 -16.44
CA VAL A 241 -1.47 -6.95 -16.27
C VAL A 241 -0.88 -7.65 -17.51
N ASP A 242 -1.33 -7.29 -18.72
CA ASP A 242 -0.80 -7.83 -19.97
C ASP A 242 0.72 -7.61 -20.10
N ALA A 243 1.21 -6.45 -19.66
CA ALA A 243 2.63 -6.10 -19.71
C ALA A 243 3.46 -6.90 -18.70
N VAL A 244 2.96 -7.13 -17.48
CA VAL A 244 3.62 -7.96 -16.46
C VAL A 244 3.69 -9.42 -16.91
N VAL A 245 2.57 -9.99 -17.35
CA VAL A 245 2.49 -11.38 -17.84
C VAL A 245 3.43 -11.59 -19.04
N LYS A 246 3.53 -10.61 -19.95
CA LYS A 246 4.46 -10.68 -21.09
C LYS A 246 5.93 -10.71 -20.66
N GLN A 247 6.26 -10.16 -19.49
CA GLN A 247 7.60 -10.23 -18.90
C GLN A 247 7.83 -11.48 -18.04
N GLY A 248 6.83 -12.37 -17.95
CA GLY A 248 6.90 -13.59 -17.15
C GLY A 248 6.67 -13.37 -15.66
N GLY A 249 6.09 -12.23 -15.27
CA GLY A 249 5.66 -11.97 -13.90
C GLY A 249 4.19 -12.32 -13.66
N GLU A 250 3.77 -12.18 -12.41
CA GLU A 250 2.43 -12.52 -11.96
C GLU A 250 1.58 -11.26 -11.74
N ALA A 251 0.48 -11.15 -12.47
CA ALA A 251 -0.51 -10.12 -12.22
C ALA A 251 -1.88 -10.57 -12.75
N THR A 252 -2.94 -10.19 -12.04
CA THR A 252 -4.31 -10.54 -12.41
C THR A 252 -5.22 -9.32 -12.37
N ALA A 253 -6.05 -9.18 -13.41
CA ALA A 253 -7.09 -8.16 -13.47
C ALA A 253 -8.42 -8.73 -12.98
N VAL A 254 -8.96 -8.19 -11.88
CA VAL A 254 -10.31 -8.51 -11.40
C VAL A 254 -11.27 -7.42 -11.84
N LEU A 255 -12.00 -7.68 -12.93
CA LEU A 255 -12.96 -6.74 -13.48
C LEU A 255 -14.34 -6.95 -12.85
N LEU A 256 -14.75 -6.01 -12.00
CA LEU A 256 -16.02 -6.02 -11.30
C LEU A 256 -17.11 -5.40 -12.20
N PRO A 257 -18.21 -6.10 -12.53
CA PRO A 257 -19.23 -5.58 -13.43
C PRO A 257 -19.95 -4.34 -12.86
N GLY A 258 -19.95 -3.23 -13.60
CA GLY A 258 -20.60 -2.01 -13.17
C GLY A 258 -19.75 -1.22 -12.18
N GLY A 259 -20.35 -0.73 -11.10
CA GLY A 259 -19.69 0.15 -10.13
C GLY A 259 -19.23 1.49 -10.72
N ASN A 260 -18.68 2.35 -9.87
CA ASN A 260 -17.99 3.58 -10.27
C ASN A 260 -16.58 3.60 -9.68
N HIS A 261 -15.84 4.69 -9.89
CA HIS A 261 -14.44 4.80 -9.46
C HIS A 261 -14.22 4.62 -7.95
N GLY A 262 -15.13 5.14 -7.12
CA GLY A 262 -14.99 5.11 -5.66
C GLY A 262 -15.67 3.91 -5.00
N SER A 263 -16.51 3.17 -5.72
CA SER A 263 -17.32 2.12 -5.09
C SER A 263 -16.51 0.88 -4.68
N VAL A 264 -15.32 0.66 -5.27
CA VAL A 264 -14.36 -0.35 -4.80
C VAL A 264 -13.83 -0.10 -3.38
N VAL A 265 -13.97 1.10 -2.84
CA VAL A 265 -13.58 1.46 -1.46
C VAL A 265 -14.74 2.01 -0.63
N THR A 266 -15.97 1.90 -1.13
CA THR A 266 -17.16 2.41 -0.43
C THR A 266 -17.84 1.25 0.29
N SER A 267 -17.91 1.30 1.62
CA SER A 267 -18.41 0.19 2.45
C SER A 267 -19.85 -0.25 2.16
N THR A 268 -20.68 0.63 1.59
CA THR A 268 -22.06 0.33 1.21
C THR A 268 -22.23 -0.18 -0.23
N ALA A 269 -21.14 -0.26 -1.01
CA ALA A 269 -21.18 -0.73 -2.38
C ALA A 269 -21.33 -2.26 -2.45
N PRO A 270 -22.11 -2.80 -3.41
CA PRO A 270 -22.30 -4.25 -3.55
C PRO A 270 -21.02 -5.06 -3.73
N GLU A 271 -20.00 -4.48 -4.38
CA GLU A 271 -18.72 -5.12 -4.65
C GLU A 271 -17.74 -5.07 -3.47
N TYR A 272 -17.99 -4.22 -2.47
CA TYR A 272 -17.04 -3.98 -1.38
C TYR A 272 -16.67 -5.24 -0.58
N PRO A 273 -17.60 -6.15 -0.23
CA PRO A 273 -17.24 -7.40 0.44
C PRO A 273 -16.23 -8.23 -0.37
N ARG A 274 -16.38 -8.26 -1.70
CA ARG A 274 -15.43 -8.95 -2.58
C ARG A 274 -14.05 -8.30 -2.58
N VAL A 275 -13.99 -6.96 -2.51
CA VAL A 275 -12.72 -6.24 -2.37
C VAL A 275 -12.03 -6.59 -1.05
N LEU A 276 -12.76 -6.63 0.06
CA LEU A 276 -12.21 -7.06 1.35
C LEU A 276 -11.69 -8.49 1.30
N ASP A 277 -12.41 -9.41 0.66
CA ASP A 277 -12.00 -10.81 0.54
C ASP A 277 -10.72 -10.96 -0.30
N ILE A 278 -10.58 -10.19 -1.38
CA ILE A 278 -9.35 -10.15 -2.19
C ILE A 278 -8.16 -9.64 -1.36
N ILE A 279 -8.34 -8.55 -0.61
CA ILE A 279 -7.27 -8.01 0.25
C ILE A 279 -6.89 -9.01 1.34
N THR A 280 -7.88 -9.62 1.99
CA THR A 280 -7.67 -10.60 3.05
C THR A 280 -6.95 -11.83 2.52
N GLY A 281 -7.40 -12.36 1.38
CA GLY A 281 -6.78 -13.50 0.73
C GLY A 281 -5.35 -13.20 0.29
N ALA A 282 -5.13 -12.04 -0.33
CA ALA A 282 -3.79 -11.59 -0.72
C ALA A 282 -2.85 -11.44 0.49
N SER A 283 -3.36 -11.06 1.66
CA SER A 283 -2.58 -10.94 2.89
C SER A 283 -2.17 -12.28 3.51
N SER A 284 -2.85 -13.38 3.17
CA SER A 284 -2.62 -14.71 3.78
C SER A 284 -2.13 -15.77 2.79
N ALA A 285 -2.13 -15.48 1.49
CA ALA A 285 -1.69 -16.42 0.46
C ALA A 285 -0.16 -16.61 0.50
N ASP A 286 0.32 -17.76 0.05
CA ASP A 286 1.71 -17.88 -0.38
C ASP A 286 1.92 -16.94 -1.60
N LEU A 287 3.14 -16.45 -1.80
CA LEU A 287 3.41 -15.47 -2.86
C LEU A 287 3.02 -15.99 -4.26
N ASP A 288 3.28 -17.27 -4.52
CA ASP A 288 2.97 -17.95 -5.79
C ASP A 288 1.45 -18.13 -6.02
N ASP A 289 0.61 -17.91 -4.99
CA ASP A 289 -0.84 -18.12 -5.03
C ASP A 289 -1.62 -16.78 -4.93
N VAL A 290 -0.94 -15.63 -4.95
CA VAL A 290 -1.58 -14.31 -4.79
C VAL A 290 -2.58 -14.01 -5.90
N ASP A 291 -2.40 -14.55 -7.11
CA ASP A 291 -3.35 -14.38 -8.21
C ASP A 291 -4.60 -15.28 -8.08
N GLU A 292 -4.51 -16.37 -7.32
CA GLU A 292 -5.60 -17.32 -7.07
C GLU A 292 -6.63 -16.80 -6.05
N VAL A 293 -6.30 -15.78 -5.26
CA VAL A 293 -7.20 -15.15 -4.26
C VAL A 293 -8.42 -14.45 -4.90
N THR A 294 -8.47 -14.46 -6.23
CA THR A 294 -9.47 -13.83 -7.08
C THR A 294 -10.64 -14.75 -7.45
N GLY A 295 -10.67 -16.00 -6.96
CA GLY A 295 -11.68 -17.04 -7.21
C GLY A 295 -13.03 -16.89 -6.53
#